data_AF-A0A947AAT1-F1
#
_entry.id   AF-A0A947AAT1-F1
#
_cell.length_a   1.000
_cell.length_b   1.000
_cell.length_c   1.000
_cell.angle_alpha   90.00
_cell.angle_beta   90.00
_cell.angle_gamma   90.00
#
_symmetry.space_group_name_H-M   'P 1'
#
loop_
_entity.id
_entity.type
_entity.pdbx_description
1 polymer ?
#
loop_
_entity_poly.entity_id
_entity_poly.type
_entity_poly.pdbx_seq_one_letter_code
_entity_poly.pdbx_strand_id
1 'polypeptide(L)' 'MHPLPRVDEIPGEIDGDPRARYFEQAQNGLYIRMALLYLLFNKE' A
#
# COMPACT_ATOMS: atom_id res chain seq x y z
N MET A 1 -0.42 9.09 -2.08
CA MET A 1 -0.87 8.00 -1.17
C MET A 1 -2.38 7.97 -1.18
N HIS A 2 -3.00 6.80 -1.05
CA HIS A 2 -4.44 6.61 -0.99
C HIS A 2 -4.72 5.20 -0.45
N PRO A 3 -5.60 5.00 0.54
CA PRO A 3 -5.84 3.68 1.12
C PRO A 3 -6.62 2.71 0.20
N LEU A 4 -7.26 3.24 -0.86
CA LEU A 4 -8.13 2.50 -1.79
C LEU A 4 -9.39 1.91 -1.11
N PRO A 5 -10.44 1.53 -1.87
CA PRO A 5 -10.63 1.81 -3.30
C PRO A 5 -10.70 3.31 -3.55
N ARG A 6 -10.25 3.74 -4.73
CA ARG A 6 -10.56 5.10 -5.22
C ARG A 6 -11.82 5.06 -6.07
N VAL A 7 -12.58 6.15 -6.09
CA VAL A 7 -13.77 6.33 -6.92
C VAL A 7 -13.53 7.45 -7.93
N ASP A 8 -13.74 8.70 -7.53
CA ASP A 8 -13.63 9.92 -8.35
C ASP A 8 -12.65 10.94 -7.75
N GLU A 9 -12.15 10.67 -6.54
CA GLU A 9 -11.23 11.53 -5.79
C GLU A 9 -9.81 11.60 -6.39
N ILE A 10 -9.42 10.62 -7.22
CA ILE A 10 -8.14 10.61 -7.93
C ILE A 10 -8.37 10.18 -9.39
N PRO A 11 -8.25 11.10 -10.37
CA PRO A 11 -8.35 10.76 -11.79
C PRO A 11 -7.31 9.74 -12.22
N GLY A 12 -7.68 8.80 -13.11
CA GLY A 12 -6.77 7.77 -13.60
C GLY A 12 -5.57 8.31 -14.39
N GLU A 13 -5.65 9.54 -14.91
CA GLU A 13 -4.53 10.22 -15.57
C GLU A 13 -3.34 10.47 -14.63
N ILE A 14 -3.59 10.50 -13.31
CA ILE A 14 -2.57 10.70 -12.28
C ILE A 14 -1.72 9.43 -12.06
N ASP A 15 -2.12 8.27 -12.56
CA ASP A 15 -1.41 6.99 -12.36
C ASP A 15 0.03 7.02 -12.90
N GLY A 16 0.28 7.77 -13.97
CA GLY A 16 1.60 7.93 -14.57
C GLY A 16 2.48 8.97 -13.88
N ASP A 17 1.95 9.75 -12.95
CA ASP A 17 2.73 10.75 -12.22
C ASP A 17 3.69 10.06 -11.25
N PRO A 18 5.01 10.37 -11.24
CA PRO A 18 5.97 9.73 -10.35
C PRO A 18 5.67 9.93 -8.84
N ARG A 19 4.80 10.89 -8.49
CA ARG A 19 4.31 11.16 -7.13
C ARG A 19 3.13 10.26 -6.74
N ALA A 20 2.52 9.56 -7.68
CA ALA A 20 1.44 8.61 -7.42
C ALA A 20 2.01 7.34 -6.78
N ARG A 21 1.87 7.24 -5.43
CA ARG A 21 2.45 6.13 -4.64
C ARG A 21 1.43 5.14 -4.05
N TYR A 22 0.16 5.22 -4.44
CA TYR A 22 -0.92 4.42 -3.82
C TYR A 22 -0.89 2.93 -4.19
N PHE A 23 -0.36 2.56 -5.37
CA PHE A 23 -0.15 1.14 -5.70
C PHE A 23 1.01 0.54 -4.91
N GLU A 24 2.13 1.25 -4.81
CA GLU A 24 3.27 0.79 -3.99
C GLU A 24 2.89 0.77 -2.50
N GLN A 25 2.05 1.70 -2.04
CA GLN A 25 1.46 1.66 -0.69
C GLN A 25 0.68 0.36 -0.45
N ALA A 26 -0.17 -0.06 -1.38
CA ALA A 26 -0.93 -1.30 -1.26
C ALA A 26 -0.01 -2.53 -1.19
N GLN A 27 1.03 -2.57 -2.03
CA GLN A 27 2.07 -3.60 -2.00
C GLN A 27 2.84 -3.59 -0.66
N ASN A 28 3.20 -2.42 -0.13
CA ASN A 28 3.86 -2.30 1.17
C ASN A 28 3.00 -2.85 2.31
N GLY A 29 1.67 -2.86 2.17
CA GLY A 29 0.77 -3.55 3.08
C GLY A 29 1.03 -5.05 3.22
N LEU A 30 1.52 -5.73 2.17
CA LEU A 30 1.94 -7.14 2.25
C LEU A 30 3.13 -7.29 3.19
N TYR A 31 4.19 -6.50 2.97
CA TYR A 31 5.43 -6.59 3.73
C TYR A 31 5.23 -6.26 5.21
N ILE A 32 4.45 -5.23 5.52
CA ILE A 32 4.14 -4.87 6.91
C ILE A 32 3.32 -5.97 7.59
N ARG A 33 2.34 -6.58 6.91
CA ARG A 33 1.58 -7.70 7.49
C ARG A 33 2.49 -8.91 7.73
N MET A 34 3.37 -9.25 6.79
CA MET A 34 4.35 -10.32 6.97
C MET A 34 5.25 -10.06 8.18
N ALA A 35 5.82 -8.86 8.29
CA ALA A 35 6.66 -8.46 9.42
C ALA A 35 5.90 -8.50 10.75
N LEU A 36 4.66 -8.01 10.77
CA LEU A 36 3.81 -8.03 11.96
C LEU A 36 3.49 -9.46 12.40
N LEU A 37 3.09 -10.33 11.46
CA LEU A 37 2.83 -11.74 11.75
C LEU A 37 4.09 -12.45 12.24
N TYR A 38 5.25 -12.17 11.62
CA TYR A 38 6.54 -12.69 12.07
C TYR A 38 6.82 -12.30 13.52
N LEU A 39 6.69 -11.01 13.87
CA LEU A 39 6.93 -10.52 15.23
C LEU A 39 5.95 -11.08 16.28
N LEU A 40 4.70 -11.33 15.89
CA LEU A 40 3.69 -11.85 16.81
C LEU A 40 3.82 -13.35 17.06
N PHE A 41 4.22 -14.11 16.05
CA PHE A 41 4.15 -15.58 16.08
C PHE A 41 5.50 -16.28 16.12
N ASN A 42 6.61 -15.62 15.78
CA ASN A 42 7.94 -16.18 15.96
C ASN A 42 8.55 -15.63 17.24
N LYS A 43 8.72 -16.52 18.22
CA LYS A 43 9.60 -16.27 19.37
C LYS A 43 11.02 -16.61 18.97
N GLU A 44 11.97 -15.73 19.27
CA GLU A 44 13.37 -16.15 19.47
C GLU A 44 13.46 -17.22 20.56
#